data_AF-A0A2H6LL78-F1
#
_entry.id   AF-A0A2H6LL78-F1
#
_cell.length_a   1.000
_cell.length_b   1.000
_cell.length_c   1.000
_cell.angle_alpha   90.00
_cell.angle_beta   90.00
_cell.angle_gamma   90.00
#
_symmetry.space_group_name_H-M   'P 1'
#
loop_
_entity.id
_entity.type
_entity.pdbx_description
1 polymer ?
#
loop_
_entity_poly.entity_id
_entity_poly.type
_entity_poly.pdbx_seq_one_letter_code
_entity_poly.pdbx_strand_id
1 'polypeptide(L)'
;MNSQLPSGWAEISFGAINEFESQTINPENFPEETFELWSVPSFLSGKPEIATGSNIGSTKQLVRPNDVLICKINPRINRVWQVGKNSGLRQIASSEWIVLRSSKIASDYLRYFFSSPSFREQICNGVSGVGGSLTRAQPKRVATFLVPVAPLNEQKRIVYKLNALLTRARACQERLACIPGILKRFRQAVLAAATSGQLTQEWRARNKASDLREQINVEFTRFNFAGADCFGDYQFPASWSVARLGDIAEIVGGITKDSKKQDPADEDLPYLRVANVQRGFLDLSHIKSIRVPKRRVEELLLKKGDILFTEGGDIDKLGRGWVWNGEIERCTFQNHIFRVRLHNKSFEPKFFSWYGNLRGYNYFLSSGKQTTNLASINKTLLSALPIVIPPLEEQKEITRRCEVLFAYADRLEARYQNACAQVERLKTLLLAKAFRGELVPQDPNDQPASSLLEQINAVRSAQPAKAKRAITSRKPAMTKMTKESVKEAIRQLPNDKFSFDELRENLTGDYDSLKDILFTLLSEAKPILTQVFDQEEQAICFFRAGK
;
A
#
# COMPACT_ATOMS: atom_id res chain seq x y z
N MET A 1 33.71 2.22 -6.80
CA MET A 1 34.54 3.39 -7.18
C MET A 1 34.99 4.06 -5.90
N ASN A 2 36.30 4.08 -5.65
CA ASN A 2 36.90 4.69 -4.45
C ASN A 2 36.71 6.21 -4.51
N SER A 3 35.64 6.70 -3.89
CA SER A 3 35.52 8.11 -3.54
C SER A 3 36.48 8.35 -2.37
N GLN A 4 37.67 8.90 -2.64
CA GLN A 4 38.50 9.44 -1.56
C GLN A 4 37.68 10.45 -0.78
N LEU A 5 37.69 10.32 0.55
CA LEU A 5 37.04 11.28 1.42
C LEU A 5 37.69 12.66 1.24
N PRO A 6 36.94 13.75 1.48
CA PRO A 6 37.49 15.09 1.57
C PRO A 6 38.68 15.21 2.54
N SER A 7 39.52 16.21 2.31
CA SER A 7 40.56 16.57 3.27
C SER A 7 39.93 16.93 4.62
N GLY A 8 40.52 16.44 5.72
CA GLY A 8 40.02 16.66 7.08
C GLY A 8 38.88 15.74 7.53
N TRP A 9 38.34 14.89 6.66
CA TRP A 9 37.36 13.86 7.05
C TRP A 9 38.06 12.58 7.52
N ALA A 10 37.36 11.79 8.33
CA ALA A 10 37.83 10.49 8.81
C ALA A 10 36.74 9.43 8.67
N GLU A 11 37.13 8.20 8.34
CA GLU A 11 36.25 7.03 8.42
C GLU A 11 36.40 6.39 9.79
N ILE A 12 35.30 6.34 10.54
CA ILE A 12 35.27 5.80 11.90
C ILE A 12 34.17 4.75 11.97
N SER A 13 34.43 3.59 12.57
CA SER A 13 33.39 2.55 12.66
C SER A 13 32.21 3.01 13.54
N PHE A 14 31.00 2.56 13.21
CA PHE A 14 29.79 2.81 14.00
C PHE A 14 30.01 2.43 15.46
N GLY A 15 30.59 1.25 15.70
CA GLY A 15 30.91 0.77 17.03
C GLY A 15 31.95 1.63 17.74
N ALA A 16 32.82 2.34 17.00
CA ALA A 16 33.79 3.27 17.58
C ALA A 16 33.15 4.57 18.10
N ILE A 17 32.19 5.10 17.37
CA ILE A 17 31.48 6.33 17.73
C ILE A 17 30.30 6.12 18.69
N ASN A 18 29.91 4.87 18.94
CA ASN A 18 28.76 4.54 19.79
C ASN A 18 29.15 4.41 21.27
N GLU A 19 28.69 5.38 22.06
CA GLU A 19 28.80 5.45 23.53
C GLU A 19 27.55 4.88 24.22
N PHE A 20 26.57 4.37 23.47
CA PHE A 20 25.34 3.83 24.03
C PHE A 20 25.62 2.54 24.81
N GLU A 21 25.29 2.59 26.10
CA GLU A 21 25.22 1.39 26.94
C GLU A 21 23.75 1.04 27.15
N SER A 22 23.37 -0.16 26.69
CA SER A 22 21.99 -0.64 26.79
C SER A 22 21.57 -0.77 28.24
N GLN A 23 20.59 0.03 28.64
CA GLN A 23 19.86 -0.11 29.89
C GLN A 23 18.42 -0.49 29.56
N THR A 24 17.97 -1.62 30.09
CA THR A 24 16.62 -2.14 29.82
C THR A 24 15.68 -1.84 30.97
N ILE A 25 14.41 -1.66 30.65
CA ILE A 25 13.31 -1.47 31.60
C ILE A 25 12.16 -2.40 31.19
N ASN A 26 11.53 -3.08 32.15
CA ASN A 26 10.24 -3.72 31.92
C ASN A 26 9.14 -2.75 32.38
N PRO A 27 8.38 -2.12 31.46
CA PRO A 27 7.35 -1.14 31.84
C PRO A 27 6.21 -1.75 32.66
N GLU A 28 5.97 -3.06 32.56
CA GLU A 28 4.99 -3.78 33.39
C GLU A 28 5.28 -3.65 34.90
N ASN A 29 6.56 -3.45 35.28
CA ASN A 29 6.94 -3.20 36.67
C ASN A 29 6.53 -1.80 37.16
N PHE A 30 6.06 -0.93 36.27
CA PHE A 30 5.63 0.44 36.53
C PHE A 30 4.25 0.68 35.87
N PRO A 31 3.20 -0.06 36.28
CA PRO A 31 1.94 -0.13 35.54
C PRO A 31 1.22 1.21 35.42
N GLU A 32 1.41 2.12 36.37
CA GLU A 32 0.82 3.46 36.42
C GLU A 32 1.71 4.56 35.81
N GLU A 33 2.98 4.27 35.53
CA GLU A 33 3.88 5.26 34.94
C GLU A 33 3.57 5.43 33.46
N THR A 34 3.48 6.68 33.01
CA THR A 34 3.31 7.00 31.58
C THR A 34 4.68 7.24 30.93
N PHE A 35 4.91 6.62 29.79
CA PHE A 35 6.16 6.66 29.06
C PHE A 35 6.02 7.34 27.70
N GLU A 36 7.09 7.98 27.26
CA GLU A 36 7.30 8.32 25.84
C GLU A 36 7.93 7.11 25.15
N LEU A 37 7.11 6.33 24.45
CA LEU A 37 7.50 5.12 23.75
C LEU A 37 7.85 5.40 22.29
N TRP A 38 9.12 5.24 21.95
CA TRP A 38 9.62 5.19 20.58
C TRP A 38 9.38 3.78 20.01
N SER A 39 8.13 3.49 19.63
CA SER A 39 7.75 2.22 18.99
C SER A 39 8.12 2.22 17.50
N VAL A 40 8.35 1.03 16.92
CA VAL A 40 8.72 0.90 15.49
C VAL A 40 7.59 1.28 14.51
N PRO A 41 6.31 1.01 14.80
CA PRO A 41 5.21 1.51 13.97
C PRO A 41 5.11 3.05 13.95
N SER A 42 5.53 3.74 15.01
CA SER A 42 5.38 5.20 15.19
C SER A 42 6.30 6.06 14.32
N PHE A 43 7.09 5.46 13.42
CA PHE A 43 7.92 6.22 12.48
C PHE A 43 7.13 7.20 11.60
N LEU A 44 5.86 6.90 11.28
CA LEU A 44 5.03 7.73 10.40
C LEU A 44 4.55 9.04 11.05
N SER A 45 4.30 9.04 12.37
CA SER A 45 3.79 10.22 13.09
C SER A 45 4.90 11.23 13.39
N GLY A 46 6.17 10.80 13.39
CA GLY A 46 7.29 11.64 13.77
C GLY A 46 7.27 12.09 15.24
N LYS A 47 6.46 11.45 16.09
CA LYS A 47 6.36 11.69 17.54
C LYS A 47 6.29 10.38 18.32
N PRO A 48 6.86 10.30 19.54
CA PRO A 48 6.73 9.11 20.38
C PRO A 48 5.25 8.85 20.71
N GLU A 49 4.94 7.58 20.89
CA GLU A 49 3.66 7.12 21.43
C GLU A 49 3.64 7.38 22.93
N ILE A 50 2.52 7.89 23.46
CA ILE A 50 2.34 8.06 24.90
C ILE A 50 1.57 6.84 25.40
N ALA A 51 2.21 6.02 26.23
CA ALA A 51 1.64 4.76 26.71
C ALA A 51 1.97 4.51 28.18
N THR A 52 0.99 4.05 28.94
CA THR A 52 1.15 3.62 30.34
C THR A 52 1.86 2.27 30.41
N GLY A 53 2.66 2.03 31.46
CA GLY A 53 3.44 0.79 31.62
C GLY A 53 2.64 -0.49 31.51
N SER A 54 1.40 -0.50 32.02
CA SER A 54 0.45 -1.61 31.93
C SER A 54 0.08 -2.01 30.49
N ASN A 55 0.16 -1.07 29.54
CA ASN A 55 -0.14 -1.29 28.12
C ASN A 55 1.09 -1.71 27.31
N ILE A 56 2.26 -1.86 27.95
CA ILE A 56 3.53 -2.15 27.28
C ILE A 56 4.07 -3.50 27.74
N GLY A 57 3.56 -4.58 27.15
CA GLY A 57 3.89 -5.96 27.54
C GLY A 57 5.25 -6.49 27.09
N SER A 58 6.25 -5.61 26.88
CA SER A 58 7.59 -6.06 26.48
C SER A 58 8.68 -5.11 26.93
N THR A 59 9.81 -5.68 27.31
CA THR A 59 11.01 -4.97 27.73
C THR A 59 11.45 -3.94 26.69
N LYS A 60 11.75 -2.73 27.16
CA LYS A 60 12.24 -1.61 26.37
C LYS A 60 13.65 -1.23 26.78
N GLN A 61 14.28 -0.41 25.95
CA GLN A 61 15.57 0.19 26.25
C GLN A 61 15.39 1.67 26.59
N LEU A 62 16.13 2.15 27.58
CA LEU A 62 16.13 3.56 27.98
C LEU A 62 16.89 4.39 26.95
N VAL A 63 16.23 5.42 26.44
CA VAL A 63 16.82 6.35 25.47
C VAL A 63 16.81 7.76 26.05
N ARG A 64 17.63 8.63 25.47
CA ARG A 64 17.80 10.03 25.88
C ARG A 64 17.65 10.95 24.68
N PRO A 65 17.34 12.23 24.89
CA PRO A 65 17.34 13.21 23.81
C PRO A 65 18.65 13.15 23.01
N ASN A 66 18.53 13.26 21.69
CA ASN A 66 19.61 13.16 20.71
C ASN A 66 20.17 11.74 20.44
N ASP A 67 19.65 10.70 21.08
CA ASP A 67 19.95 9.33 20.64
C ASP A 67 19.42 9.13 19.21
N VAL A 68 20.22 8.49 18.34
CA VAL A 68 19.84 8.17 16.97
C VAL A 68 19.39 6.71 16.90
N LEU A 69 18.16 6.50 16.42
CA LEU A 69 17.50 5.19 16.36
C LEU A 69 17.51 4.67 14.92
N ILE A 70 18.01 3.45 14.71
CA ILE A 70 18.05 2.79 13.39
C ILE A 70 17.25 1.49 13.48
N CYS A 71 16.20 1.35 12.66
CA CYS A 71 15.31 0.19 12.74
C CYS A 71 16.00 -1.09 12.26
N LYS A 72 15.90 -2.17 13.04
CA LYS A 72 16.38 -3.51 12.65
C LYS A 72 15.41 -4.20 11.69
N ILE A 73 14.10 -4.06 11.91
CA ILE A 73 13.07 -4.78 11.14
C ILE A 73 12.99 -4.21 9.73
N ASN A 74 13.00 -5.10 8.74
CA ASN A 74 12.88 -4.81 7.32
C ASN A 74 13.63 -3.52 6.95
N PRO A 75 14.97 -3.54 7.06
CA PRO A 75 15.77 -2.34 6.89
C PRO A 75 15.73 -1.79 5.47
N ARG A 76 14.98 -2.36 4.53
CA ARG A 76 14.67 -1.72 3.25
C ARG A 76 13.81 -0.47 3.45
N ILE A 77 12.94 -0.45 4.46
CA ILE A 77 12.16 0.73 4.83
C ILE A 77 13.09 1.65 5.62
N ASN A 78 13.31 2.87 5.11
CA ASN A 78 14.26 3.81 5.67
C ASN A 78 13.74 4.48 6.95
N ARG A 79 13.84 3.75 8.07
CA ARG A 79 13.43 4.22 9.41
C ARG A 79 14.65 4.58 10.24
N VAL A 80 14.92 5.88 10.31
CA VAL A 80 15.95 6.47 11.17
C VAL A 80 15.37 7.68 11.87
N TRP A 81 15.60 7.76 13.18
CA TRP A 81 15.05 8.81 14.00
C TRP A 81 16.08 9.39 14.97
N GLN A 82 15.79 10.56 15.49
CA GLN A 82 16.51 11.19 16.58
C GLN A 82 15.50 11.43 17.68
N VAL A 83 15.83 10.96 18.87
CA VAL A 83 14.98 11.13 20.06
C VAL A 83 14.89 12.61 20.39
N GLY A 84 13.65 13.11 20.48
CA GLY A 84 13.36 14.51 20.76
C GLY A 84 13.62 14.88 22.22
N LYS A 85 13.44 16.17 22.54
CA LYS A 85 13.47 16.64 23.93
C LYS A 85 12.38 15.92 24.74
N ASN A 86 12.72 15.57 25.96
CA ASN A 86 11.80 14.96 26.91
C ASN A 86 10.69 15.95 27.32
N SER A 87 9.42 15.55 27.30
CA SER A 87 8.28 16.33 27.82
C SER A 87 8.07 16.25 29.33
N GLY A 88 8.97 15.59 30.06
CA GLY A 88 8.88 15.29 31.49
C GLY A 88 8.63 13.81 31.80
N LEU A 89 8.36 13.00 30.78
CA LEU A 89 8.11 11.55 30.89
C LEU A 89 9.38 10.73 30.65
N ARG A 90 9.43 9.50 31.16
CA ARG A 90 10.60 8.65 30.88
C ARG A 90 10.56 8.18 29.42
N GLN A 91 11.65 8.39 28.69
CA GLN A 91 11.76 8.01 27.28
C GLN A 91 12.29 6.58 27.14
N ILE A 92 11.52 5.73 26.45
CA ILE A 92 11.86 4.33 26.21
C ILE A 92 11.69 4.01 24.74
N ALA A 93 12.51 3.11 24.21
CA ALA A 93 12.43 2.68 22.82
C ALA A 93 12.22 1.18 22.72
N SER A 94 11.57 0.75 21.65
CA SER A 94 11.54 -0.68 21.29
C SER A 94 12.95 -1.25 21.21
N SER A 95 13.13 -2.49 21.65
CA SER A 95 14.37 -3.25 21.44
C SER A 95 14.69 -3.44 19.95
N GLU A 96 13.71 -3.18 19.08
CA GLU A 96 13.85 -3.23 17.62
C GLU A 96 14.60 -2.04 16.99
N TRP A 97 14.99 -1.06 17.81
CA TRP A 97 15.93 -0.01 17.42
C TRP A 97 17.37 -0.38 17.80
N ILE A 98 18.30 -0.18 16.86
CA ILE A 98 19.72 0.00 17.17
C ILE A 98 19.87 1.45 17.62
N VAL A 99 20.35 1.66 18.85
CA VAL A 99 20.56 2.99 19.41
C VAL A 99 22.02 3.39 19.26
N LEU A 100 22.23 4.58 18.72
CA LEU A 100 23.51 5.25 18.67
C LEU A 100 23.47 6.48 19.58
N ARG A 101 24.41 6.53 20.53
CA ARG A 101 24.67 7.73 21.33
C ARG A 101 26.09 8.18 21.07
N SER A 102 26.28 9.46 20.76
CA SER A 102 27.60 10.06 20.59
C SER A 102 27.60 11.47 21.15
N SER A 103 28.50 11.76 22.07
CA SER A 103 28.72 13.10 22.61
C SER A 103 29.56 13.99 21.69
N LYS A 104 30.30 13.37 20.74
CA LYS A 104 31.32 14.05 19.93
C LYS A 104 30.91 14.36 18.49
N ILE A 105 29.80 13.78 18.02
CA ILE A 105 29.29 13.96 16.65
C ILE A 105 27.85 14.48 16.73
N ALA A 106 27.50 15.43 15.87
CA ALA A 106 26.14 15.96 15.83
C ALA A 106 25.12 14.88 15.47
N SER A 107 24.12 14.67 16.33
CA SER A 107 23.08 13.64 16.13
C SER A 107 22.27 13.84 14.85
N ASP A 108 22.01 15.09 14.44
CA ASP A 108 21.34 15.39 13.16
C ASP A 108 22.19 14.95 11.95
N TYR A 109 23.51 15.16 12.02
CA TYR A 109 24.44 14.72 10.97
C TYR A 109 24.41 13.19 10.84
N LEU A 110 24.49 12.49 11.97
CA LEU A 110 24.38 11.04 12.05
C LEU A 110 23.03 10.54 11.52
N ARG A 111 21.92 11.16 11.94
CA ARG A 111 20.58 10.85 11.46
C ARG A 111 20.48 10.96 9.94
N TYR A 112 21.04 12.00 9.34
CA TYR A 112 21.09 12.15 7.89
C TYR A 112 21.96 11.08 7.22
N PHE A 113 23.11 10.75 7.81
CA PHE A 113 23.99 9.70 7.27
C PHE A 113 23.32 8.33 7.26
N PHE A 114 22.68 7.94 8.37
CA PHE A 114 21.98 6.65 8.44
C PHE A 114 20.69 6.62 7.60
N SER A 115 20.18 7.80 7.22
CA SER A 115 19.10 7.93 6.24
C SER A 115 19.60 7.88 4.79
N SER A 116 20.92 7.87 4.56
CA SER A 116 21.49 7.90 3.21
C SER A 116 21.29 6.57 2.45
N PRO A 117 21.22 6.62 1.12
CA PRO A 117 21.12 5.42 0.28
C PRO A 117 22.31 4.47 0.46
N SER A 118 23.53 5.00 0.63
CA SER A 118 24.74 4.18 0.79
C SER A 118 24.72 3.36 2.07
N PHE A 119 24.35 3.98 3.20
CA PHE A 119 24.17 3.23 4.44
C PHE A 119 23.02 2.21 4.35
N ARG A 120 21.93 2.59 3.67
CA ARG A 120 20.76 1.73 3.45
C ARG A 120 21.13 0.46 2.68
N GLU A 121 21.96 0.58 1.65
CA GLU A 121 22.47 -0.57 0.90
C GLU A 121 23.33 -1.49 1.79
N GLN A 122 24.25 -0.92 2.58
CA GLN A 122 25.12 -1.68 3.47
C GLN A 122 24.33 -2.48 4.53
N ILE A 123 23.33 -1.86 5.17
CA ILE A 123 22.51 -2.52 6.20
C ILE A 123 21.60 -3.60 5.59
N CYS A 124 21.15 -3.43 4.35
CA CYS A 124 20.34 -4.43 3.64
C CYS A 124 21.15 -5.65 3.18
N ASN A 125 22.43 -5.47 2.79
CA ASN A 125 23.32 -6.57 2.37
C ASN A 125 23.76 -7.50 3.50
N GLY A 126 23.32 -7.23 4.74
CA GLY A 126 23.73 -7.97 5.94
C GLY A 126 22.59 -8.42 6.84
N VAL A 127 21.39 -8.56 6.28
CA VAL A 127 20.23 -9.00 7.02
C VAL A 127 20.20 -10.52 7.22
N SER A 128 19.57 -10.94 8.31
CA SER A 128 19.16 -12.34 8.55
C SER A 128 17.64 -12.49 8.41
N GLY A 129 17.16 -13.68 8.03
CA GLY A 129 15.73 -14.01 7.95
C GLY A 129 15.24 -14.35 6.54
N VAL A 130 14.09 -15.02 6.45
CA VAL A 130 13.48 -15.51 5.20
C VAL A 130 12.65 -14.43 4.50
N GLY A 131 13.31 -13.55 3.74
CA GLY A 131 12.67 -12.60 2.81
C GLY A 131 11.66 -11.61 3.43
N GLY A 132 11.21 -10.63 2.64
CA GLY A 132 10.07 -9.78 3.05
C GLY A 132 10.26 -8.98 4.34
N SER A 133 9.21 -8.96 5.17
CA SER A 133 9.11 -8.25 6.46
C SER A 133 9.84 -8.95 7.62
N LEU A 134 10.29 -10.20 7.43
CA LEU A 134 10.96 -11.02 8.44
C LEU A 134 12.47 -10.78 8.51
N THR A 135 12.99 -9.93 7.62
CA THR A 135 14.41 -9.56 7.59
C THR A 135 14.79 -8.65 8.74
N ARG A 136 15.93 -8.91 9.38
CA ARG A 136 16.46 -8.12 10.50
C ARG A 136 17.92 -7.75 10.28
N ALA A 137 18.25 -6.48 10.53
CA ALA A 137 19.64 -6.02 10.61
C ALA A 137 20.31 -6.55 11.88
N GLN A 138 21.60 -6.88 11.77
CA GLN A 138 22.39 -7.45 12.86
C GLN A 138 23.23 -6.36 13.56
N PRO A 139 22.96 -5.98 14.83
CA PRO A 139 23.66 -4.88 15.50
C PRO A 139 25.18 -5.05 15.54
N LYS A 140 25.67 -6.28 15.74
CA LYS A 140 27.11 -6.61 15.72
C LYS A 140 27.77 -6.30 14.38
N ARG A 141 27.06 -6.50 13.27
CA ARG A 141 27.54 -6.18 11.93
C ARG A 141 27.42 -4.68 11.65
N VAL A 142 26.31 -4.05 12.06
CA VAL A 142 26.15 -2.59 11.94
C VAL A 142 27.28 -1.86 12.68
N ALA A 143 27.74 -2.40 13.81
CA ALA A 143 28.87 -1.86 14.56
C ALA A 143 30.20 -1.83 13.77
N THR A 144 30.37 -2.62 12.71
CA THR A 144 31.59 -2.61 11.89
C THR A 144 31.49 -1.65 10.71
N PHE A 145 30.32 -1.08 10.41
CA PHE A 145 30.16 -0.17 9.27
C PHE A 145 30.93 1.13 9.48
N LEU A 146 31.56 1.62 8.42
CA LEU A 146 32.31 2.87 8.45
C LEU A 146 31.36 4.05 8.30
N VAL A 147 31.55 5.04 9.16
CA VAL A 147 30.83 6.31 9.16
C VAL A 147 31.82 7.39 8.70
N PRO A 148 31.53 8.12 7.63
CA PRO A 148 32.34 9.27 7.22
C PRO A 148 32.02 10.42 8.18
N VAL A 149 33.03 10.87 8.92
CA VAL A 149 32.91 11.92 9.92
C VAL A 149 33.63 13.15 9.41
N ALA A 150 32.86 14.22 9.18
CA ALA A 150 33.37 15.54 8.86
C ALA A 150 33.84 16.29 10.13
N PRO A 151 34.66 17.34 10.03
CA PRO A 151 34.89 18.30 11.10
C PRO A 151 33.60 18.83 11.72
N LEU A 152 33.58 19.11 13.03
CA LEU A 152 32.35 19.44 13.77
C LEU A 152 31.61 20.66 13.20
N ASN A 153 32.34 21.70 12.80
CA ASN A 153 31.75 22.88 12.18
C ASN A 153 31.20 22.56 10.78
N GLU A 154 31.90 21.74 10.00
CA GLU A 154 31.41 21.26 8.71
C GLU A 154 30.13 20.43 8.86
N GLN A 155 30.05 19.55 9.88
CA GLN A 155 28.81 18.82 10.20
C GLN A 155 27.62 19.78 10.39
N LYS A 156 27.81 20.89 11.13
CA LYS A 156 26.77 21.91 11.32
C LYS A 156 26.38 22.57 10.00
N ARG A 157 27.35 22.92 9.14
CA ARG A 157 27.09 23.50 7.80
C ARG A 157 26.31 22.53 6.92
N ILE A 158 26.70 21.25 6.90
CA ILE A 158 26.01 20.18 6.17
C ILE A 158 24.57 20.04 6.64
N VAL A 159 24.35 19.92 7.96
CA VAL A 159 23.02 19.78 8.55
C VAL A 159 22.14 20.98 8.24
N TYR A 160 22.67 22.19 8.39
CA TYR A 160 21.94 23.42 8.04
C TYR A 160 21.50 23.42 6.57
N LYS A 161 22.42 23.10 5.65
CA LYS A 161 22.11 23.07 4.21
C LYS A 161 21.12 21.96 3.86
N LEU A 162 21.27 20.77 4.43
CA LEU A 162 20.35 19.65 4.25
C LEU A 162 18.95 20.01 4.76
N ASN A 163 18.84 20.57 5.96
CA ASN A 163 17.57 21.01 6.54
C ASN A 163 16.85 21.99 5.61
N ALA A 164 17.55 23.03 5.13
CA ALA A 164 16.97 24.02 4.23
C ALA A 164 16.45 23.40 2.93
N LEU A 165 17.26 22.56 2.28
CA LEU A 165 16.92 21.96 0.99
C LEU A 165 15.84 20.87 1.09
N LEU A 166 15.92 20.00 2.11
CA LEU A 166 14.94 18.94 2.33
C LEU A 166 13.59 19.50 2.79
N THR A 167 13.58 20.60 3.54
CA THR A 167 12.34 21.31 3.90
C THR A 167 11.66 21.86 2.65
N ARG A 168 12.41 22.51 1.75
CA ARG A 168 11.89 22.97 0.47
C ARG A 168 11.37 21.82 -0.41
N ALA A 169 12.08 20.68 -0.41
CA ALA A 169 11.65 19.48 -1.14
C ALA A 169 10.33 18.92 -0.58
N ARG A 170 10.17 18.83 0.75
CA ARG A 170 8.91 18.41 1.39
C ARG A 170 7.74 19.33 1.04
N ALA A 171 7.93 20.64 1.15
CA ALA A 171 6.90 21.61 0.78
C ALA A 171 6.48 21.49 -0.70
N CYS A 172 7.41 21.17 -1.59
CA CYS A 172 7.10 20.89 -2.99
C CYS A 172 6.24 19.64 -3.14
N GLN A 173 6.57 18.56 -2.42
CA GLN A 173 5.79 17.31 -2.46
C GLN A 173 4.39 17.47 -1.91
N GLU A 174 4.21 18.20 -0.81
CA GLU A 174 2.90 18.48 -0.24
C GLU A 174 2.01 19.21 -1.25
N ARG A 175 2.55 20.18 -1.98
CA ARG A 175 1.82 20.87 -3.05
C ARG A 175 1.49 19.95 -4.22
N LEU A 176 2.44 19.10 -4.63
CA LEU A 176 2.22 18.13 -5.71
C LEU A 176 1.16 17.09 -5.31
N ALA A 177 1.07 16.70 -4.05
CA ALA A 177 0.11 15.71 -3.55
C ALA A 177 -1.36 16.13 -3.72
N CYS A 178 -1.64 17.43 -3.88
CA CYS A 178 -2.99 17.93 -4.15
C CYS A 178 -3.43 17.73 -5.62
N ILE A 179 -2.48 17.58 -6.56
CA ILE A 179 -2.76 17.56 -8.01
C ILE A 179 -3.70 16.42 -8.42
N PRO A 180 -3.53 15.16 -7.98
CA PRO A 180 -4.43 14.07 -8.35
C PRO A 180 -5.90 14.37 -8.00
N GLY A 181 -6.14 14.98 -6.84
CA GLY A 181 -7.47 15.40 -6.42
C GLY A 181 -8.06 16.51 -7.30
N ILE A 182 -7.24 17.48 -7.71
CA ILE A 182 -7.64 18.56 -8.62
C ILE A 182 -7.98 17.98 -10.01
N LEU A 183 -7.13 17.11 -10.57
CA LEU A 183 -7.36 16.48 -11.87
C LEU A 183 -8.63 15.62 -11.86
N LYS A 184 -8.90 14.89 -10.77
CA LYS A 184 -10.15 14.15 -10.60
C LYS A 184 -11.38 15.07 -10.66
N ARG A 185 -11.37 16.18 -9.91
CA ARG A 185 -12.46 17.17 -9.93
C ARG A 185 -12.61 17.85 -11.29
N PHE A 186 -11.49 18.17 -11.94
CA PHE A 186 -11.49 18.73 -13.29
C PHE A 186 -12.19 17.81 -14.28
N ARG A 187 -11.86 16.51 -14.31
CA ARG A 187 -12.52 15.55 -15.21
C ARG A 187 -14.02 15.46 -14.95
N GLN A 188 -14.42 15.42 -13.67
CA GLN A 188 -15.83 15.43 -13.29
C GLN A 188 -16.56 16.70 -13.74
N ALA A 189 -15.94 17.88 -13.58
CA ALA A 189 -16.51 19.15 -14.02
C ALA A 189 -16.68 19.22 -15.55
N VAL A 190 -15.68 18.72 -16.31
CA VAL A 190 -15.78 18.62 -17.77
C VAL A 190 -16.95 17.74 -18.18
N LEU A 191 -17.12 16.56 -17.57
CA LEU A 191 -18.27 15.68 -17.85
C LEU A 191 -19.60 16.32 -17.44
N ALA A 192 -19.63 17.04 -16.31
CA ALA A 192 -20.84 17.72 -15.87
C ALA A 192 -21.27 18.80 -16.88
N ALA A 193 -20.32 19.60 -17.37
CA ALA A 193 -20.56 20.61 -18.40
C ALA A 193 -20.92 20.00 -19.77
N ALA A 194 -20.31 18.87 -20.13
CA ALA A 194 -20.59 18.12 -21.36
C ALA A 194 -22.03 17.58 -21.35
N THR A 195 -22.44 16.97 -20.24
CA THR A 195 -23.75 16.31 -20.10
C THR A 195 -24.89 17.27 -19.77
N SER A 196 -24.60 18.54 -19.43
CA SER A 196 -25.60 19.61 -19.27
C SER A 196 -25.75 20.51 -20.49
N GLY A 197 -24.85 20.37 -21.49
CA GLY A 197 -24.83 21.22 -22.67
C GLY A 197 -24.17 22.59 -22.46
N GLN A 198 -23.59 22.85 -21.28
CA GLN A 198 -22.80 24.06 -21.00
C GLN A 198 -21.49 24.08 -21.81
N LEU A 199 -20.85 22.93 -22.02
CA LEU A 199 -19.57 22.83 -22.73
C LEU A 199 -19.66 23.31 -24.19
N THR A 200 -20.84 23.23 -24.81
CA THR A 200 -21.11 23.59 -26.21
C THR A 200 -22.05 24.77 -26.36
N GLN A 201 -22.35 25.52 -25.29
CA GLN A 201 -23.30 26.64 -25.33
C GLN A 201 -22.96 27.67 -26.42
N GLU A 202 -21.70 28.11 -26.50
CA GLU A 202 -21.25 29.06 -27.52
C GLU A 202 -21.29 28.46 -28.94
N TRP A 203 -20.98 27.18 -29.07
CA TRP A 203 -21.04 26.48 -30.36
C TRP A 203 -22.49 26.42 -30.85
N ARG A 204 -23.43 26.13 -29.96
CA ARG A 204 -24.87 26.06 -30.27
C ARG A 204 -25.41 27.42 -30.71
N ALA A 205 -24.96 28.51 -30.09
CA ALA A 205 -25.35 29.86 -30.49
C ALA A 205 -24.91 30.22 -31.93
N ARG A 206 -23.78 29.66 -32.40
CA ARG A 206 -23.24 29.91 -33.74
C ARG A 206 -23.86 29.04 -34.83
N ASN A 207 -24.34 27.83 -34.50
CA ASN A 207 -24.75 26.82 -35.48
C ASN A 207 -26.28 26.63 -35.60
N LYS A 208 -27.10 27.63 -35.22
CA LYS A 208 -28.59 27.64 -35.26
C LYS A 208 -29.24 26.27 -35.06
N ALA A 209 -29.56 25.95 -33.81
CA ALA A 209 -30.07 24.64 -33.40
C ALA A 209 -31.41 24.17 -34.03
N SER A 210 -32.08 25.01 -34.82
CA SER A 210 -33.33 24.72 -35.53
C SER A 210 -33.16 23.70 -36.66
N ASP A 211 -32.03 23.72 -37.36
CA ASP A 211 -31.80 22.91 -38.56
C ASP A 211 -31.37 21.46 -38.21
N LEU A 212 -31.23 21.19 -36.92
CA LEU A 212 -30.74 19.93 -36.35
C LEU A 212 -31.86 19.02 -35.82
N ARG A 213 -33.12 19.50 -35.76
CA ARG A 213 -34.29 18.72 -35.30
C ARG A 213 -34.83 17.76 -36.36
N GLU A 214 -34.63 18.04 -37.66
CA GLU A 214 -35.21 17.27 -38.76
C GLU A 214 -34.68 15.82 -38.89
N GLN A 215 -33.60 15.46 -38.17
CA GLN A 215 -32.96 14.14 -38.33
C GLN A 215 -33.36 13.09 -37.28
N ILE A 216 -34.10 13.46 -36.22
CA ILE A 216 -34.51 12.50 -35.17
C ILE A 216 -36.03 12.30 -35.26
N ASN A 217 -36.44 11.47 -36.22
CA ASN A 217 -37.84 11.09 -36.41
C ASN A 217 -38.21 9.94 -35.47
N VAL A 218 -38.24 10.21 -34.17
CA VAL A 218 -38.69 9.24 -33.18
C VAL A 218 -39.66 9.93 -32.23
N GLU A 219 -40.89 9.45 -32.18
CA GLU A 219 -41.93 9.92 -31.26
C GLU A 219 -41.53 9.61 -29.80
N PHE A 220 -40.66 10.41 -29.21
CA PHE A 220 -40.22 10.26 -27.82
C PHE A 220 -41.11 11.04 -26.85
N THR A 221 -42.42 10.82 -26.87
CA THR A 221 -43.33 11.50 -25.93
C THR A 221 -44.47 10.59 -25.50
N ARG A 222 -44.15 9.65 -24.60
CA ARG A 222 -45.16 9.00 -23.73
C ARG A 222 -44.78 8.94 -22.26
N PHE A 223 -43.59 9.41 -21.86
CA PHE A 223 -43.14 9.33 -20.47
C PHE A 223 -42.95 10.69 -19.83
N ASN A 224 -43.54 10.86 -18.64
CA ASN A 224 -43.27 12.00 -17.79
C ASN A 224 -41.87 11.84 -17.19
N PHE A 225 -40.93 12.64 -17.71
CA PHE A 225 -39.55 12.71 -17.24
C PHE A 225 -39.35 13.76 -16.13
N ALA A 226 -40.42 14.46 -15.72
CA ALA A 226 -40.36 15.44 -14.65
C ALA A 226 -39.91 14.78 -13.35
N GLY A 227 -38.83 15.27 -12.76
CA GLY A 227 -38.31 14.79 -11.48
C GLY A 227 -37.41 13.57 -11.52
N ALA A 228 -36.90 13.14 -12.69
CA ALA A 228 -35.91 12.06 -12.70
C ALA A 228 -34.58 12.48 -12.02
N ASP A 229 -34.14 11.72 -11.03
CA ASP A 229 -32.95 12.02 -10.20
C ASP A 229 -31.67 12.26 -11.00
N CYS A 230 -31.53 11.63 -12.19
CA CYS A 230 -30.39 11.84 -13.07
C CYS A 230 -30.32 13.25 -13.66
N PHE A 231 -31.45 13.96 -13.76
CA PHE A 231 -31.51 15.32 -14.30
C PHE A 231 -31.22 16.38 -13.22
N GLY A 232 -31.62 16.16 -11.97
CA GLY A 232 -31.49 17.16 -10.90
C GLY A 232 -32.13 18.50 -11.28
N ASP A 233 -31.52 19.61 -10.87
CA ASP A 233 -32.00 20.98 -11.17
C ASP A 233 -31.55 21.52 -12.55
N TYR A 234 -31.04 20.66 -13.43
CA TYR A 234 -30.44 21.10 -14.68
C TYR A 234 -31.50 21.36 -15.76
N GLN A 235 -31.42 22.53 -16.39
CA GLN A 235 -32.19 22.85 -17.58
C GLN A 235 -31.38 22.49 -18.82
N PHE A 236 -31.84 21.48 -19.56
CA PHE A 236 -31.20 21.08 -20.81
C PHE A 236 -31.54 22.07 -21.94
N PRO A 237 -30.65 22.19 -22.94
CA PRO A 237 -30.94 22.99 -24.13
C PRO A 237 -32.23 22.53 -24.82
N ALA A 238 -33.06 23.48 -25.29
CA ALA A 238 -34.31 23.16 -25.98
C ALA A 238 -34.14 22.32 -27.27
N SER A 239 -32.93 22.29 -27.82
CA SER A 239 -32.59 21.46 -28.98
C SER A 239 -32.32 19.99 -28.63
N TRP A 240 -32.25 19.63 -27.34
CA TRP A 240 -31.99 18.26 -26.90
C TRP A 240 -33.30 17.53 -26.69
N SER A 241 -33.34 16.28 -27.13
CA SER A 241 -34.45 15.37 -26.88
C SER A 241 -34.19 14.52 -25.64
N VAL A 242 -35.24 13.92 -25.08
CA VAL A 242 -35.14 13.00 -23.94
C VAL A 242 -35.76 11.66 -24.34
N ALA A 243 -35.11 10.57 -23.97
CA ALA A 243 -35.61 9.20 -24.20
C ALA A 243 -35.16 8.28 -23.06
N ARG A 244 -35.58 7.02 -23.08
CA ARG A 244 -34.96 5.97 -22.27
C ARG A 244 -33.82 5.33 -23.04
N LEU A 245 -32.81 4.85 -22.33
CA LEU A 245 -31.68 4.15 -22.98
C LEU A 245 -32.14 2.96 -23.81
N GLY A 246 -33.15 2.21 -23.33
CA GLY A 246 -33.74 1.08 -24.05
C GLY A 246 -34.50 1.46 -25.33
N ASP A 247 -34.88 2.73 -25.51
CA ASP A 247 -35.58 3.19 -26.73
C ASP A 247 -34.60 3.43 -27.89
N ILE A 248 -33.31 3.67 -27.58
CA ILE A 248 -32.28 3.97 -28.58
C ILE A 248 -31.21 2.88 -28.70
N ALA A 249 -31.28 1.84 -27.89
CA ALA A 249 -30.25 0.81 -27.81
C ALA A 249 -30.80 -0.58 -27.47
N GLU A 250 -30.18 -1.59 -28.10
CA GLU A 250 -30.32 -2.98 -27.71
C GLU A 250 -29.41 -3.25 -26.48
N ILE A 251 -30.00 -3.79 -25.41
CA ILE A 251 -29.26 -4.14 -24.18
C ILE A 251 -29.23 -5.66 -23.99
N VAL A 252 -28.04 -6.24 -23.89
CA VAL A 252 -27.81 -7.68 -23.72
C VAL A 252 -26.97 -7.95 -22.47
N GLY A 253 -27.37 -8.94 -21.68
CA GLY A 253 -26.59 -9.43 -20.53
C GLY A 253 -25.60 -10.50 -20.95
N GLY A 254 -24.45 -10.57 -20.29
CA GLY A 254 -23.39 -11.49 -20.67
C GLY A 254 -23.63 -12.95 -20.26
N ILE A 255 -22.61 -13.78 -20.46
CA ILE A 255 -22.65 -15.21 -20.14
C ILE A 255 -22.17 -15.49 -18.70
N THR A 256 -22.83 -16.41 -18.02
CA THR A 256 -22.43 -16.85 -16.68
C THR A 256 -21.29 -17.85 -16.78
N LYS A 257 -20.23 -17.63 -15.99
CA LYS A 257 -19.15 -18.60 -15.84
C LYS A 257 -19.56 -19.68 -14.83
N ASP A 258 -20.12 -20.78 -15.34
CA ASP A 258 -20.46 -21.97 -14.55
C ASP A 258 -19.71 -23.18 -15.12
N SER A 259 -18.71 -23.67 -14.39
CA SER A 259 -17.85 -24.78 -14.84
C SER A 259 -18.62 -26.07 -15.09
N LYS A 260 -19.80 -26.26 -14.47
CA LYS A 260 -20.65 -27.44 -14.70
C LYS A 260 -21.47 -27.36 -15.98
N LYS A 261 -21.63 -26.16 -16.55
CA LYS A 261 -22.44 -25.89 -17.76
C LYS A 261 -21.59 -25.60 -19.00
N GLN A 262 -20.27 -25.74 -18.90
CA GLN A 262 -19.35 -25.49 -20.01
C GLN A 262 -19.06 -26.79 -20.76
N ASP A 263 -19.67 -26.92 -21.93
CA ASP A 263 -19.47 -28.06 -22.82
C ASP A 263 -18.10 -27.93 -23.53
N PRO A 264 -17.25 -28.97 -23.56
CA PRO A 264 -16.04 -28.98 -24.39
C PRO A 264 -16.27 -28.68 -25.88
N ALA A 265 -17.47 -28.90 -26.42
CA ALA A 265 -17.84 -28.59 -27.80
C ALA A 265 -18.19 -27.10 -28.06
N ASP A 266 -18.33 -26.31 -26.99
CA ASP A 266 -18.56 -24.87 -27.06
C ASP A 266 -17.30 -24.13 -27.51
N GLU A 267 -17.49 -22.94 -28.10
CA GLU A 267 -16.38 -22.15 -28.62
C GLU A 267 -15.67 -21.40 -27.48
N ASP A 268 -14.35 -21.53 -27.36
CA ASP A 268 -13.57 -20.81 -26.35
C ASP A 268 -13.20 -19.40 -26.86
N LEU A 269 -13.74 -18.37 -26.20
CA LEU A 269 -13.62 -16.97 -26.63
C LEU A 269 -13.10 -16.08 -25.49
N PRO A 270 -12.31 -15.04 -25.79
CA PRO A 270 -11.90 -14.07 -24.78
C PRO A 270 -13.12 -13.33 -24.22
N TYR A 271 -13.12 -13.02 -22.92
CA TYR A 271 -14.23 -12.31 -22.30
C TYR A 271 -13.81 -11.23 -21.30
N LEU A 272 -14.63 -10.18 -21.23
CA LEU A 272 -14.49 -9.11 -20.26
C LEU A 272 -15.19 -9.46 -18.93
N ARG A 273 -14.52 -9.09 -17.83
CA ARG A 273 -15.01 -9.17 -16.46
C ARG A 273 -15.28 -7.78 -15.90
N VAL A 274 -15.99 -7.69 -14.78
CA VAL A 274 -16.23 -6.41 -14.07
C VAL A 274 -14.91 -5.68 -13.78
N ALA A 275 -13.81 -6.42 -13.51
CA ALA A 275 -12.48 -5.83 -13.33
C ALA A 275 -11.92 -5.14 -14.59
N ASN A 276 -12.38 -5.54 -15.78
CA ASN A 276 -11.92 -4.98 -17.05
C ASN A 276 -12.71 -3.71 -17.44
N VAL A 277 -13.92 -3.50 -16.92
CA VAL A 277 -14.76 -2.35 -17.29
C VAL A 277 -14.66 -1.26 -16.22
N GLN A 278 -14.00 -0.15 -16.56
CA GLN A 278 -13.76 0.98 -15.65
C GLN A 278 -14.51 2.25 -16.13
N ARG A 279 -14.60 3.26 -15.27
CA ARG A 279 -15.19 4.56 -15.66
C ARG A 279 -14.25 5.26 -16.62
N GLY A 280 -14.60 5.32 -17.89
CA GLY A 280 -13.81 6.06 -18.86
C GLY A 280 -12.72 5.27 -19.58
N PHE A 281 -12.52 3.99 -19.27
CA PHE A 281 -11.53 3.14 -19.95
C PHE A 281 -11.82 1.65 -19.74
N LEU A 282 -11.13 0.79 -20.52
CA LEU A 282 -11.11 -0.66 -20.33
C LEU A 282 -9.71 -1.09 -19.89
N ASP A 283 -9.63 -1.86 -18.80
CA ASP A 283 -8.40 -2.52 -18.38
C ASP A 283 -8.31 -3.89 -19.06
N LEU A 284 -7.43 -3.99 -20.06
CA LEU A 284 -7.22 -5.19 -20.85
C LEU A 284 -5.92 -5.92 -20.50
N SER A 285 -5.25 -5.55 -19.40
CA SER A 285 -3.99 -6.16 -18.96
C SER A 285 -4.11 -7.67 -18.69
N HIS A 286 -5.28 -8.10 -18.23
CA HIS A 286 -5.57 -9.49 -17.88
C HIS A 286 -6.93 -9.92 -18.42
N ILE A 287 -6.89 -10.62 -19.57
CA ILE A 287 -8.05 -11.22 -20.24
C ILE A 287 -8.04 -12.73 -20.05
N LYS A 288 -9.22 -13.31 -19.87
CA LYS A 288 -9.43 -14.75 -19.74
C LYS A 288 -10.33 -15.22 -20.88
N SER A 289 -10.35 -16.53 -21.12
CA SER A 289 -11.31 -17.16 -22.03
C SER A 289 -12.50 -17.77 -21.28
N ILE A 290 -13.60 -17.93 -22.00
CA ILE A 290 -14.80 -18.61 -21.57
C ILE A 290 -15.37 -19.40 -22.75
N ARG A 291 -15.87 -20.60 -22.46
CA ARG A 291 -16.62 -21.40 -23.43
C ARG A 291 -18.02 -20.83 -23.61
N VAL A 292 -18.40 -20.57 -24.86
CA VAL A 292 -19.67 -19.97 -25.27
C VAL A 292 -20.40 -20.92 -26.22
N PRO A 293 -21.66 -21.29 -25.93
CA PRO A 293 -22.47 -22.08 -26.84
C PRO A 293 -22.59 -21.41 -28.20
N LYS A 294 -22.33 -22.15 -29.29
CA LYS A 294 -22.33 -21.63 -30.68
C LYS A 294 -23.56 -20.79 -31.02
N ARG A 295 -24.74 -21.20 -30.52
CA ARG A 295 -26.03 -20.48 -30.69
C ARG A 295 -26.08 -19.07 -30.08
N ARG A 296 -25.20 -18.76 -29.10
CA ARG A 296 -25.13 -17.47 -28.40
C ARG A 296 -23.89 -16.65 -28.77
N VAL A 297 -22.97 -17.20 -29.56
CA VAL A 297 -21.72 -16.51 -29.93
C VAL A 297 -22.04 -15.18 -30.60
N GLU A 298 -22.83 -15.19 -31.67
CA GLU A 298 -23.20 -13.97 -32.41
C GLU A 298 -23.90 -12.91 -31.54
N GLU A 299 -24.74 -13.36 -30.60
CA GLU A 299 -25.43 -12.48 -29.64
C GLU A 299 -24.44 -11.80 -28.69
N LEU A 300 -23.37 -12.47 -28.27
CA LEU A 300 -22.46 -12.03 -27.22
C LEU A 300 -21.17 -11.37 -27.75
N LEU A 301 -20.92 -11.42 -29.06
CA LEU A 301 -19.77 -10.76 -29.66
C LEU A 301 -19.89 -9.22 -29.56
N LEU A 302 -18.80 -8.62 -29.07
CA LEU A 302 -18.63 -7.18 -29.01
C LEU A 302 -18.25 -6.63 -30.39
N LYS A 303 -18.91 -5.54 -30.77
CA LYS A 303 -18.69 -4.78 -31.99
C LYS A 303 -18.21 -3.38 -31.63
N LYS A 304 -17.41 -2.79 -32.51
CA LYS A 304 -16.92 -1.41 -32.33
C LYS A 304 -18.10 -0.46 -32.14
N GLY A 305 -18.04 0.33 -31.07
CA GLY A 305 -19.10 1.26 -30.67
C GLY A 305 -20.08 0.72 -29.63
N ASP A 306 -19.98 -0.57 -29.27
CA ASP A 306 -20.75 -1.10 -28.13
C ASP A 306 -20.32 -0.40 -26.83
N ILE A 307 -21.28 -0.06 -25.98
CA ILE A 307 -21.02 0.52 -24.66
C ILE A 307 -21.22 -0.57 -23.63
N LEU A 308 -20.25 -0.75 -22.75
CA LEU A 308 -20.32 -1.70 -21.65
C LEU A 308 -20.74 -0.98 -20.39
N PHE A 309 -21.63 -1.60 -19.60
CA PHE A 309 -21.98 -1.15 -18.25
C PHE A 309 -21.89 -2.30 -17.26
N THR A 310 -21.35 -2.06 -16.08
CA THR A 310 -21.30 -3.05 -15.00
C THR A 310 -22.61 -3.07 -14.21
N GLU A 311 -23.05 -4.27 -13.83
CA GLU A 311 -24.20 -4.48 -12.94
C GLU A 311 -24.00 -3.84 -11.57
N GLY A 312 -22.76 -3.78 -11.09
CA GLY A 312 -22.41 -3.26 -9.78
C GLY A 312 -21.78 -4.33 -8.89
N GLY A 313 -22.19 -4.35 -7.62
CA GLY A 313 -21.52 -5.05 -6.52
C GLY A 313 -21.26 -4.02 -5.41
N ASP A 314 -20.03 -3.56 -5.30
CA ASP A 314 -19.72 -2.39 -4.47
C ASP A 314 -20.31 -1.12 -5.08
N ILE A 315 -20.70 -0.16 -4.24
CA ILE A 315 -21.26 1.13 -4.67
C ILE A 315 -20.37 1.84 -5.71
N ASP A 316 -19.04 1.80 -5.53
CA ASP A 316 -18.09 2.42 -6.46
C ASP A 316 -18.05 1.76 -7.87
N LYS A 317 -18.49 0.50 -7.97
CA LYS A 317 -18.60 -0.29 -9.21
C LYS A 317 -19.92 -0.12 -9.94
N LEU A 318 -20.89 0.58 -9.35
CA LEU A 318 -22.22 0.74 -9.91
C LEU A 318 -22.19 1.60 -11.19
N GLY A 319 -22.67 1.06 -12.31
CA GLY A 319 -22.79 1.81 -13.56
C GLY A 319 -21.47 2.32 -14.14
N ARG A 320 -20.34 1.65 -13.86
CA ARG A 320 -19.10 1.92 -14.60
C ARG A 320 -19.29 1.48 -16.03
N GLY A 321 -18.78 2.26 -16.96
CA GLY A 321 -18.86 1.88 -18.36
C GLY A 321 -17.85 2.53 -19.27
N TRP A 322 -17.58 1.86 -20.38
CA TRP A 322 -16.78 2.39 -21.46
C TRP A 322 -17.14 1.80 -22.82
N VAL A 323 -16.69 2.48 -23.87
CA VAL A 323 -16.92 2.10 -25.26
C VAL A 323 -15.88 1.06 -25.69
N TRP A 324 -16.35 -0.01 -26.33
CA TRP A 324 -15.53 -1.00 -27.00
C TRP A 324 -15.10 -0.49 -28.37
N ASN A 325 -13.80 -0.44 -28.66
CA ASN A 325 -13.25 0.02 -29.93
C ASN A 325 -12.79 -1.12 -30.85
N GLY A 326 -12.98 -2.37 -30.45
CA GLY A 326 -12.50 -3.53 -31.19
C GLY A 326 -11.07 -3.92 -30.83
N GLU A 327 -10.69 -3.70 -29.57
CA GLU A 327 -9.33 -3.93 -29.05
C GLU A 327 -8.93 -5.41 -29.12
N ILE A 328 -9.89 -6.33 -29.04
CA ILE A 328 -9.67 -7.78 -29.10
C ILE A 328 -10.64 -8.38 -30.11
N GLU A 329 -10.12 -9.17 -31.04
CA GLU A 329 -10.94 -9.88 -32.01
C GLU A 329 -11.84 -10.92 -31.31
N ARG A 330 -13.10 -10.98 -31.74
CA ARG A 330 -14.12 -11.92 -31.25
C ARG A 330 -14.25 -12.00 -29.72
N CYS A 331 -14.26 -10.83 -29.07
CA CYS A 331 -14.40 -10.74 -27.61
C CYS A 331 -15.87 -10.74 -27.14
N THR A 332 -16.11 -11.39 -26.00
CA THR A 332 -17.41 -11.51 -25.32
C THR A 332 -17.36 -10.88 -23.92
N PHE A 333 -18.40 -11.07 -23.10
CA PHE A 333 -18.50 -10.45 -21.78
C PHE A 333 -19.31 -11.30 -20.80
N GLN A 334 -18.99 -11.17 -19.50
CA GLN A 334 -19.66 -11.94 -18.45
C GLN A 334 -21.03 -11.38 -18.05
N ASN A 335 -21.82 -12.20 -17.35
CA ASN A 335 -23.16 -11.88 -16.85
C ASN A 335 -23.30 -10.58 -16.04
N HIS A 336 -22.25 -10.15 -15.32
CA HIS A 336 -22.24 -8.88 -14.57
C HIS A 336 -21.86 -7.64 -15.41
N ILE A 337 -21.83 -7.79 -16.74
CA ILE A 337 -21.65 -6.72 -17.70
C ILE A 337 -22.85 -6.75 -18.65
N PHE A 338 -23.40 -5.57 -18.90
CA PHE A 338 -24.37 -5.32 -19.94
C PHE A 338 -23.66 -4.71 -21.14
N ARG A 339 -24.00 -5.19 -22.33
CA ARG A 339 -23.69 -4.54 -23.59
C ARG A 339 -24.87 -3.69 -24.00
N VAL A 340 -24.63 -2.44 -24.32
CA VAL A 340 -25.57 -1.47 -24.88
C VAL A 340 -25.12 -1.15 -26.30
N ARG A 341 -25.91 -1.57 -27.29
CA ARG A 341 -25.64 -1.35 -28.71
C ARG A 341 -26.66 -0.37 -29.27
N LEU A 342 -26.20 0.83 -29.60
CA LEU A 342 -27.03 1.91 -30.13
C LEU A 342 -27.61 1.50 -31.51
N HIS A 343 -28.90 1.76 -31.73
CA HIS A 343 -29.63 1.30 -32.94
C HIS A 343 -29.14 1.97 -34.24
N ASN A 344 -28.64 3.19 -34.14
CA ASN A 344 -28.18 3.99 -35.28
C ASN A 344 -26.77 4.53 -35.03
N LYS A 345 -26.00 4.69 -36.12
CA LYS A 345 -24.71 5.39 -36.17
C LYS A 345 -24.82 6.90 -35.94
N SER A 346 -26.03 7.47 -35.91
CA SER A 346 -26.28 8.87 -35.51
C SER A 346 -26.17 9.12 -34.00
N PHE A 347 -25.62 8.17 -33.23
CA PHE A 347 -25.39 8.30 -31.81
C PHE A 347 -23.90 8.10 -31.52
N GLU A 348 -23.29 9.06 -30.83
CA GLU A 348 -21.88 8.99 -30.42
C GLU A 348 -21.72 8.17 -29.12
N PRO A 349 -21.14 6.96 -29.16
CA PRO A 349 -21.14 6.06 -27.99
C PRO A 349 -20.45 6.64 -26.75
N LYS A 350 -19.40 7.45 -26.96
CA LYS A 350 -18.64 8.07 -25.87
C LYS A 350 -19.49 9.03 -25.04
N PHE A 351 -20.36 9.79 -25.70
CA PHE A 351 -21.28 10.71 -25.01
C PHE A 351 -22.20 9.94 -24.05
N PHE A 352 -22.85 8.87 -24.52
CA PHE A 352 -23.75 8.06 -23.69
C PHE A 352 -23.00 7.30 -22.58
N SER A 353 -21.78 6.86 -22.85
CA SER A 353 -20.91 6.28 -21.81
C SER A 353 -20.58 7.28 -20.71
N TRP A 354 -20.19 8.51 -21.06
CA TRP A 354 -19.93 9.57 -20.08
C TRP A 354 -21.18 9.98 -19.31
N TYR A 355 -22.32 10.10 -20.00
CA TYR A 355 -23.61 10.39 -19.38
C TYR A 355 -23.97 9.32 -18.35
N GLY A 356 -23.89 8.04 -18.71
CA GLY A 356 -24.16 6.93 -17.79
C GLY A 356 -23.21 6.91 -16.60
N ASN A 357 -21.91 7.17 -16.82
CA ASN A 357 -20.89 7.19 -15.78
C ASN A 357 -21.08 8.31 -14.74
N LEU A 358 -21.65 9.46 -15.14
CA LEU A 358 -21.83 10.62 -14.27
C LEU A 358 -23.28 10.77 -13.78
N ARG A 359 -24.23 10.91 -14.71
CA ARG A 359 -25.65 11.19 -14.44
C ARG A 359 -26.39 9.89 -14.13
N GLY A 360 -26.12 8.85 -14.92
CA GLY A 360 -26.72 7.52 -14.69
C GLY A 360 -26.36 6.95 -13.34
N TYR A 361 -25.15 7.20 -12.84
CA TYR A 361 -24.73 6.81 -11.49
C TYR A 361 -25.69 7.29 -10.39
N ASN A 362 -26.15 8.55 -10.43
CA ASN A 362 -27.08 9.07 -9.42
C ASN A 362 -28.44 8.36 -9.48
N TYR A 363 -28.94 8.09 -10.69
CA TYR A 363 -30.17 7.33 -10.89
C TYR A 363 -30.05 5.88 -10.42
N PHE A 364 -28.93 5.23 -10.71
CA PHE A 364 -28.67 3.86 -10.25
C PHE A 364 -28.54 3.79 -8.73
N LEU A 365 -27.99 4.84 -8.11
CA LEU A 365 -27.88 4.93 -6.66
C LEU A 365 -29.28 5.05 -6.04
N SER A 366 -30.14 5.95 -6.51
CA SER A 366 -31.48 6.15 -5.92
C SER A 366 -32.45 5.00 -6.21
N SER A 367 -32.34 4.37 -7.38
CA SER A 367 -33.31 3.39 -7.89
C SER A 367 -32.83 1.92 -7.83
N GLY A 368 -31.57 1.69 -7.45
CA GLY A 368 -30.98 0.35 -7.36
C GLY A 368 -31.40 -0.43 -6.11
N LYS A 369 -31.25 -1.75 -6.13
CA LYS A 369 -31.40 -2.57 -4.91
C LYS A 369 -30.19 -2.32 -4.01
N GLN A 370 -30.42 -1.74 -2.84
CA GLN A 370 -29.36 -1.42 -1.87
C GLN A 370 -29.43 -2.31 -0.63
N THR A 371 -28.25 -2.78 -0.20
CA THR A 371 -28.00 -3.20 1.19
C THR A 371 -26.81 -2.40 1.73
N THR A 372 -26.43 -2.60 3.00
CA THR A 372 -25.52 -1.73 3.76
C THR A 372 -24.22 -1.34 3.04
N ASN A 373 -23.70 -2.15 2.10
CA ASN A 373 -22.53 -1.84 1.26
C ASN A 373 -22.61 -2.33 -0.20
N LEU A 374 -23.76 -2.86 -0.64
CA LEU A 374 -23.91 -3.40 -1.99
C LEU A 374 -25.01 -2.66 -2.75
N ALA A 375 -24.72 -2.34 -4.00
CA ALA A 375 -25.69 -1.80 -4.95
C ALA A 375 -25.56 -2.54 -6.28
N SER A 376 -26.69 -2.96 -6.84
CA SER A 376 -26.74 -3.54 -8.18
C SER A 376 -27.89 -2.98 -9.00
N ILE A 377 -27.67 -2.91 -10.31
CA ILE A 377 -28.68 -2.58 -11.32
C ILE A 377 -29.01 -3.82 -12.14
N ASN A 378 -30.22 -3.94 -12.67
CA ASN A 378 -30.56 -4.99 -13.62
C ASN A 378 -30.77 -4.41 -15.02
N LYS A 379 -30.95 -5.28 -16.03
CA LYS A 379 -31.22 -4.85 -17.40
C LYS A 379 -32.43 -3.91 -17.49
N THR A 380 -33.51 -4.20 -16.76
CA THR A 380 -34.73 -3.35 -16.77
C THR A 380 -34.44 -1.94 -16.28
N LEU A 381 -33.69 -1.80 -15.19
CA LEU A 381 -33.30 -0.51 -14.63
C LEU A 381 -32.35 0.24 -15.58
N LEU A 382 -31.39 -0.46 -16.19
CA LEU A 382 -30.49 0.14 -17.18
C LEU A 382 -31.26 0.60 -18.44
N SER A 383 -32.20 -0.21 -18.92
CA SER A 383 -33.09 0.14 -20.04
C SER A 383 -33.97 1.35 -19.72
N ALA A 384 -34.39 1.51 -18.47
CA ALA A 384 -35.25 2.61 -18.03
C ALA A 384 -34.49 3.93 -17.76
N LEU A 385 -33.15 3.92 -17.81
CA LEU A 385 -32.32 5.11 -17.56
C LEU A 385 -32.77 6.28 -18.47
N PRO A 386 -33.21 7.41 -17.89
CA PRO A 386 -33.50 8.62 -18.66
C PRO A 386 -32.22 9.24 -19.21
N ILE A 387 -32.18 9.46 -20.51
CA ILE A 387 -31.03 10.00 -21.23
C ILE A 387 -31.44 11.24 -22.02
N VAL A 388 -30.49 12.16 -22.15
CA VAL A 388 -30.60 13.31 -23.05
C VAL A 388 -29.90 13.01 -24.36
N ILE A 389 -30.45 13.52 -25.45
CA ILE A 389 -29.97 13.27 -26.81
C ILE A 389 -29.75 14.65 -27.47
N PRO A 390 -28.51 15.15 -27.47
CA PRO A 390 -28.12 16.28 -28.30
C PRO A 390 -28.21 15.91 -29.79
N PRO A 391 -28.32 16.87 -30.70
CA PRO A 391 -28.13 16.59 -32.13
C PRO A 391 -26.77 15.95 -32.44
N LEU A 392 -26.70 15.12 -33.47
CA LEU A 392 -25.48 14.36 -33.82
C LEU A 392 -24.22 15.24 -33.92
N GLU A 393 -24.30 16.36 -34.63
CA GLU A 393 -23.15 17.27 -34.78
C GLU A 393 -22.73 17.89 -33.43
N GLU A 394 -23.69 18.11 -32.53
CA GLU A 394 -23.39 18.54 -31.18
C GLU A 394 -22.77 17.41 -30.34
N GLN A 395 -23.23 16.17 -30.47
CA GLN A 395 -22.63 15.01 -29.78
C GLN A 395 -21.15 14.83 -30.17
N LYS A 396 -20.84 14.99 -31.47
CA LYS A 396 -19.46 14.96 -31.99
C LYS A 396 -18.62 16.09 -31.42
N GLU A 397 -19.14 17.31 -31.40
CA GLU A 397 -18.41 18.47 -30.86
C GLU A 397 -18.18 18.35 -29.35
N ILE A 398 -19.16 17.85 -28.58
CA ILE A 398 -18.99 17.53 -27.15
C ILE A 398 -17.85 16.53 -26.99
N THR A 399 -17.86 15.45 -27.77
CA THR A 399 -16.82 14.41 -27.72
C THR A 399 -15.44 14.96 -28.03
N ARG A 400 -15.31 15.75 -29.10
CA ARG A 400 -14.05 16.41 -29.47
C ARG A 400 -13.52 17.31 -28.36
N ARG A 401 -14.37 18.13 -27.72
CA ARG A 401 -13.96 19.03 -26.62
C ARG A 401 -13.53 18.26 -25.38
N CYS A 402 -14.30 17.23 -24.98
CA CYS A 402 -13.97 16.37 -23.85
C CYS A 402 -12.61 15.68 -24.05
N GLU A 403 -12.36 15.12 -25.23
CA GLU A 403 -11.10 14.46 -25.55
C GLU A 403 -9.91 15.41 -25.47
N VAL A 404 -10.02 16.62 -26.01
CA VAL A 404 -8.97 17.65 -25.90
C VAL A 404 -8.67 17.99 -24.44
N LEU A 405 -9.71 18.19 -23.63
CA LEU A 405 -9.57 18.54 -22.21
C LEU A 405 -9.00 17.38 -21.39
N PHE A 406 -9.40 16.13 -21.67
CA PHE A 406 -8.85 14.96 -21.00
C PHE A 406 -7.41 14.69 -21.39
N ALA A 407 -7.05 14.82 -22.67
CA ALA A 407 -5.66 14.73 -23.11
C ALA A 407 -4.78 15.83 -22.47
N TYR A 408 -5.34 17.02 -22.21
CA TYR A 408 -4.65 18.04 -21.43
C TYR A 408 -4.42 17.60 -19.98
N ALA A 409 -5.44 17.06 -19.31
CA ALA A 409 -5.30 16.54 -17.96
C ALA A 409 -4.34 15.34 -17.85
N ASP A 410 -4.32 14.44 -18.85
CA ASP A 410 -3.38 13.30 -18.90
C ASP A 410 -1.93 13.79 -19.01
N ARG A 411 -1.68 14.82 -19.82
CA ARG A 411 -0.36 15.46 -19.92
C ARG A 411 0.07 16.12 -18.61
N LEU A 412 -0.86 16.73 -17.88
CA LEU A 412 -0.59 17.29 -16.55
C LEU A 412 -0.27 16.20 -15.53
N GLU A 413 -0.99 15.09 -15.56
CA GLU A 413 -0.75 13.93 -14.71
C GLU A 413 0.65 13.35 -14.93
N ALA A 414 1.05 13.16 -16.19
CA ALA A 414 2.40 12.69 -16.53
C ALA A 414 3.49 13.67 -16.06
N ARG A 415 3.28 14.98 -16.21
CA ARG A 415 4.21 16.01 -15.70
C ARG A 415 4.33 15.98 -14.18
N TYR A 416 3.20 15.80 -13.49
CA TYR A 416 3.16 15.65 -12.04
C TYR A 416 3.96 14.42 -11.57
N GLN A 417 3.74 13.25 -12.20
CA GLN A 417 4.46 12.02 -11.85
C GLN A 417 5.97 12.18 -12.03
N ASN A 418 6.39 12.81 -13.14
CA ASN A 418 7.79 13.14 -13.38
C ASN A 418 8.36 14.10 -12.32
N ALA A 419 7.62 15.14 -11.94
CA ALA A 419 8.04 16.07 -10.89
C ALA A 419 8.21 15.35 -9.54
N CYS A 420 7.29 14.47 -9.16
CA CYS A 420 7.40 13.65 -7.94
C CYS A 420 8.67 12.79 -7.95
N ALA A 421 8.94 12.10 -9.05
CA ALA A 421 10.14 11.29 -9.21
C ALA A 421 11.43 12.13 -9.12
N GLN A 422 11.43 13.33 -9.71
CA GLN A 422 12.57 14.26 -9.63
C GLN A 422 12.83 14.75 -8.20
N VAL A 423 11.78 15.06 -7.42
CA VAL A 423 11.96 15.49 -6.02
C VAL A 423 12.51 14.35 -5.16
N GLU A 424 12.03 13.12 -5.34
CA GLU A 424 12.61 11.96 -4.64
C GLU A 424 14.07 11.72 -5.03
N ARG A 425 14.40 11.81 -6.32
CA ARG A 425 15.78 11.73 -6.79
C ARG A 425 16.65 12.85 -6.19
N LEU A 426 16.14 14.07 -6.09
CA LEU A 426 16.85 15.19 -5.49
C LEU A 426 17.22 14.90 -4.03
N LYS A 427 16.29 14.37 -3.21
CA LYS A 427 16.59 14.01 -1.81
C LYS A 427 17.75 13.01 -1.71
N THR A 428 17.70 11.95 -2.51
CA THR A 428 18.75 10.92 -2.59
C THR A 428 20.10 11.55 -2.99
N LEU A 429 20.11 12.41 -4.00
CA LEU A 429 21.33 13.09 -4.45
C LEU A 429 21.90 14.05 -3.42
N LEU A 430 21.05 14.78 -2.69
CA LEU A 430 21.48 15.71 -1.63
C LEU A 430 22.19 14.97 -0.49
N LEU A 431 21.64 13.84 -0.04
CA LEU A 431 22.31 13.01 0.97
C LEU A 431 23.62 12.44 0.43
N ALA A 432 23.64 11.95 -0.81
CA ALA A 432 24.86 11.42 -1.41
C ALA A 432 25.95 12.49 -1.55
N LYS A 433 25.61 13.72 -1.96
CA LYS A 433 26.54 14.85 -2.04
C LYS A 433 27.02 15.31 -0.66
N ALA A 434 26.14 15.31 0.34
CA ALA A 434 26.49 15.66 1.71
C ALA A 434 27.63 14.77 2.24
N PHE A 435 27.49 13.45 2.09
CA PHE A 435 28.44 12.48 2.65
C PHE A 435 29.61 12.14 1.72
N ARG A 436 29.74 12.85 0.60
CA ARG A 436 30.98 12.95 -0.19
C ARG A 436 31.72 14.28 0.01
N GLY A 437 31.20 15.18 0.86
CA GLY A 437 31.75 16.52 1.06
C GLY A 437 31.57 17.47 -0.13
N GLU A 438 30.57 17.22 -0.98
CA GLU A 438 30.28 18.04 -2.17
C GLU A 438 29.14 19.05 -1.94
N LEU A 439 28.51 19.04 -0.76
CA LEU A 439 27.31 19.86 -0.49
C LEU A 439 27.64 21.26 0.04
N VAL A 440 28.74 21.39 0.78
CA VAL A 440 29.19 22.64 1.39
C VAL A 440 30.69 22.82 1.14
N PRO A 441 31.22 24.05 1.10
CA PRO A 441 32.65 24.25 1.00
C PRO A 441 33.38 23.76 2.27
N GLN A 442 34.58 23.22 2.07
CA GLN A 442 35.51 22.89 3.15
C GLN A 442 36.17 24.15 3.69
N ASP A 443 36.45 24.18 4.99
CA ASP A 443 37.19 25.26 5.66
C ASP A 443 38.50 24.69 6.21
N PRO A 444 39.68 25.10 5.71
CA PRO A 444 40.97 24.62 6.20
C PRO A 444 41.23 24.89 7.69
N ASN A 445 40.51 25.83 8.30
CA ASN A 445 40.65 26.15 9.73
C ASN A 445 39.83 25.24 10.64
N ASP A 446 38.97 24.40 10.07
CA ASP A 446 38.19 23.45 10.86
C ASP A 446 39.09 22.36 11.45
N GLN A 447 38.89 22.06 12.74
CA GLN A 447 39.60 20.97 13.38
C GLN A 447 39.29 19.64 12.68
N PRO A 448 40.31 18.92 12.16
CA PRO A 448 40.07 17.72 11.37
C PRO A 448 39.45 16.60 12.19
N ALA A 449 38.66 15.74 11.54
CA ALA A 449 38.02 14.59 12.17
C ALA A 449 39.04 13.54 12.65
N SER A 450 40.30 13.59 12.19
CA SER A 450 41.39 12.78 12.73
C SER A 450 41.65 13.07 14.21
N SER A 451 41.59 14.34 14.64
CA SER A 451 41.71 14.71 16.06
C SER A 451 40.59 14.10 16.90
N LEU A 452 39.37 14.01 16.34
CA LEU A 452 38.26 13.32 17.00
C LEU A 452 38.53 11.82 17.13
N LEU A 453 39.06 11.18 16.08
CA LEU A 453 39.44 9.77 16.13
C LEU A 453 40.51 9.50 17.20
N GLU A 454 41.53 10.36 17.29
CA GLU A 454 42.55 10.31 18.34
C GLU A 454 41.93 10.41 19.73
N GLN A 455 41.00 11.34 19.95
CA GLN A 455 40.28 11.46 21.22
C GLN A 455 39.42 10.23 21.53
N ILE A 456 38.78 9.60 20.54
CA ILE A 456 38.01 8.37 20.73
C ILE A 456 38.94 7.23 21.13
N ASN A 457 40.09 7.10 20.47
CA ASN A 457 41.08 6.09 20.77
C ASN A 457 41.71 6.29 22.15
N ALA A 458 42.08 7.52 22.51
CA ALA A 458 42.64 7.84 23.82
C ALA A 458 41.68 7.48 24.97
N VAL A 459 40.39 7.83 24.84
CA VAL A 459 39.37 7.46 25.85
C VAL A 459 39.22 5.94 25.96
N ARG A 460 39.29 5.22 24.84
CA ARG A 460 39.19 3.75 24.82
C ARG A 460 40.42 3.05 25.39
N SER A 461 41.61 3.57 25.11
CA SER A 461 42.87 3.06 25.68
C SER A 461 42.98 3.36 27.18
N ALA A 462 42.40 4.47 27.65
CA ALA A 462 42.34 4.84 29.06
C ALA A 462 41.25 4.09 29.84
N GLN A 463 40.21 3.59 29.16
CA GLN A 463 39.25 2.69 29.77
C GLN A 463 39.89 1.30 29.92
N PRO A 464 39.93 0.71 31.13
CA PRO A 464 40.37 -0.66 31.27
C PRO A 464 39.50 -1.53 30.37
N ALA A 465 40.14 -2.41 29.57
CA ALA A 465 39.43 -3.40 28.77
C ALA A 465 38.35 -4.00 29.67
N LYS A 466 37.06 -3.78 29.34
CA LYS A 466 35.96 -4.24 30.18
C LYS A 466 36.27 -5.68 30.52
N ALA A 467 36.58 -5.95 31.79
CA ALA A 467 36.74 -7.30 32.27
C ALA A 467 35.53 -8.04 31.72
N LYS A 468 35.75 -9.12 30.96
CA LYS A 468 34.66 -10.03 30.61
C LYS A 468 33.95 -10.23 31.93
N ARG A 469 32.73 -9.70 32.08
CA ARG A 469 31.95 -9.87 33.29
C ARG A 469 32.05 -11.35 33.57
N ALA A 470 32.69 -11.71 34.68
CA ALA A 470 32.57 -13.06 35.20
C ALA A 470 31.07 -13.30 35.17
N ILE A 471 30.67 -14.29 34.37
CA ILE A 471 29.28 -14.70 34.29
C ILE A 471 28.99 -15.20 35.70
N THR A 472 28.50 -14.31 36.56
CA THR A 472 27.86 -14.65 37.82
C THR A 472 26.75 -15.58 37.42
N SER A 473 26.97 -16.87 37.69
CA SER A 473 26.13 -18.02 37.42
C SER A 473 25.25 -17.85 36.18
N ARG A 474 25.68 -18.50 35.08
CA ARG A 474 24.71 -19.03 34.13
C ARG A 474 23.62 -19.71 34.99
N LYS A 475 22.41 -19.15 35.02
CA LYS A 475 21.23 -20.02 35.10
C LYS A 475 21.50 -21.12 34.07
N PRO A 476 21.41 -22.40 34.44
CA PRO A 476 21.76 -23.48 33.53
C PRO A 476 21.06 -23.17 32.20
N ALA A 477 21.83 -23.19 31.12
CA ALA A 477 21.26 -23.07 29.79
C ALA A 477 20.08 -24.04 29.77
N MET A 478 18.86 -23.55 29.48
CA MET A 478 17.72 -24.44 29.30
C MET A 478 18.18 -25.52 28.34
N THR A 479 18.29 -26.75 28.86
CA THR A 479 18.72 -27.90 28.10
C THR A 479 17.81 -27.94 26.89
N LYS A 480 18.38 -27.79 25.69
CA LYS A 480 17.58 -27.80 24.47
C LYS A 480 16.83 -29.12 24.46
N MET A 481 15.51 -29.07 24.51
CA MET A 481 14.68 -30.26 24.57
C MET A 481 14.93 -31.07 23.31
N THR A 482 15.34 -32.33 23.49
CA THR A 482 15.65 -33.26 22.39
C THR A 482 14.53 -34.29 22.29
N LYS A 483 14.43 -34.95 21.15
CA LYS A 483 13.46 -36.02 20.94
C LYS A 483 13.64 -37.13 21.97
N GLU A 484 14.87 -37.42 22.32
CA GLU A 484 15.31 -38.45 23.26
C GLU A 484 14.94 -38.09 24.70
N SER A 485 15.08 -36.82 25.11
CA SER A 485 14.63 -36.38 26.44
C SER A 485 13.12 -36.46 26.59
N VAL A 486 12.36 -36.16 25.53
CA VAL A 486 10.89 -36.32 25.54
C VAL A 486 10.50 -37.80 25.59
N LYS A 487 11.17 -38.67 24.81
CA LYS A 487 10.97 -40.14 24.87
C LYS A 487 11.22 -40.71 26.27
N GLU A 488 12.24 -40.22 26.97
CA GLU A 488 12.57 -40.68 28.32
C GLU A 488 11.56 -40.18 29.36
N ALA A 489 11.14 -38.91 29.29
CA ALA A 489 10.10 -38.37 30.16
C ALA A 489 8.77 -39.15 30.00
N ILE A 490 8.39 -39.49 28.76
CA ILE A 490 7.23 -40.34 28.48
C ILE A 490 7.34 -41.70 29.18
N ARG A 491 8.54 -42.33 29.21
CA ARG A 491 8.73 -43.63 29.89
C ARG A 491 8.60 -43.54 31.40
N GLN A 492 9.01 -42.41 31.98
CA GLN A 492 9.03 -42.20 33.43
C GLN A 492 7.69 -41.78 34.03
N LEU A 493 6.72 -41.41 33.19
CA LEU A 493 5.36 -41.15 33.66
C LEU A 493 4.78 -42.42 34.34
N PRO A 494 3.92 -42.27 35.35
CA PRO A 494 3.38 -43.42 36.10
C PRO A 494 2.26 -44.16 35.34
N ASN A 495 1.48 -43.44 34.51
CA ASN A 495 0.29 -43.97 33.84
C ASN A 495 0.46 -44.05 32.32
N ASP A 496 -0.12 -45.07 31.69
CA ASP A 496 -0.08 -45.21 30.22
C ASP A 496 -0.90 -44.15 29.49
N LYS A 497 -1.92 -43.57 30.16
CA LYS A 497 -2.69 -42.40 29.74
C LYS A 497 -2.16 -41.16 30.47
N PHE A 498 -1.87 -40.09 29.72
CA PHE A 498 -1.45 -38.81 30.29
C PHE A 498 -1.82 -37.62 29.38
N SER A 499 -1.92 -36.42 29.97
CA SER A 499 -2.20 -35.16 29.27
C SER A 499 -0.92 -34.47 28.79
N PHE A 500 -1.08 -33.46 27.93
CA PHE A 500 0.05 -32.62 27.52
C PHE A 500 0.69 -31.89 28.71
N ASP A 501 -0.12 -31.46 29.68
CA ASP A 501 0.35 -30.74 30.85
C ASP A 501 1.15 -31.64 31.79
N GLU A 502 0.70 -32.88 32.02
CA GLU A 502 1.45 -33.86 32.81
C GLU A 502 2.82 -34.21 32.18
N LEU A 503 2.88 -34.28 30.84
CA LEU A 503 4.16 -34.45 30.15
C LEU A 503 5.06 -33.22 30.30
N ARG A 504 4.48 -32.02 30.26
CA ARG A 504 5.19 -30.75 30.40
C ARG A 504 5.77 -30.57 31.80
N GLU A 505 5.08 -30.98 32.84
CA GLU A 505 5.56 -30.90 34.24
C GLU A 505 6.88 -31.65 34.44
N ASN A 506 7.13 -32.70 33.65
CA ASN A 506 8.33 -33.53 33.74
C ASN A 506 9.47 -33.07 32.79
N LEU A 507 9.31 -31.94 32.10
CA LEU A 507 10.26 -31.45 31.10
C LEU A 507 10.60 -29.96 31.30
N THR A 508 11.87 -29.62 31.11
CA THR A 508 12.33 -28.23 31.10
C THR A 508 12.52 -27.75 29.65
N GLY A 509 11.59 -26.93 29.14
CA GLY A 509 11.58 -26.47 27.75
C GLY A 509 10.45 -25.49 27.45
N ASP A 510 10.49 -24.80 26.31
CA ASP A 510 9.37 -23.99 25.83
C ASP A 510 8.26 -24.85 25.22
N TYR A 511 7.02 -24.36 25.33
CA TYR A 511 5.79 -25.06 24.91
C TYR A 511 5.82 -25.46 23.43
N ASP A 512 6.27 -24.55 22.56
CA ASP A 512 6.30 -24.77 21.12
C ASP A 512 7.29 -25.87 20.74
N SER A 513 8.47 -25.91 21.37
CA SER A 513 9.44 -26.99 21.16
C SER A 513 8.90 -28.36 21.60
N LEU A 514 8.13 -28.44 22.70
CA LEU A 514 7.56 -29.71 23.18
C LEU A 514 6.50 -30.20 22.19
N LYS A 515 5.65 -29.28 21.75
CA LYS A 515 4.60 -29.51 20.78
C LYS A 515 5.18 -30.04 19.46
N ASP A 516 6.21 -29.41 18.92
CA ASP A 516 6.85 -29.82 17.66
C ASP A 516 7.48 -31.22 17.75
N ILE A 517 8.16 -31.51 18.86
CA ILE A 517 8.75 -32.83 19.11
C ILE A 517 7.64 -33.89 19.26
N LEU A 518 6.57 -33.58 19.98
CA LEU A 518 5.45 -34.49 20.20
C LEU A 518 4.72 -34.82 18.89
N PHE A 519 4.46 -33.83 18.03
CA PHE A 519 3.91 -34.06 16.68
C PHE A 519 4.83 -34.93 15.82
N THR A 520 6.14 -34.72 15.93
CA THR A 520 7.13 -35.54 15.23
C THR A 520 7.06 -37.00 15.70
N LEU A 521 6.88 -37.24 17.00
CA LEU A 521 6.75 -38.59 17.58
C LEU A 521 5.46 -39.31 17.16
N LEU A 522 4.34 -38.58 17.09
CA LEU A 522 3.05 -39.10 16.62
C LEU A 522 3.06 -39.46 15.13
N SER A 523 3.94 -38.81 14.35
CA SER A 523 4.04 -38.99 12.90
C SER A 523 5.11 -40.02 12.48
N GLU A 524 5.80 -40.68 13.43
CA GLU A 524 6.80 -41.71 13.13
C GLU A 524 6.12 -42.97 12.53
N ALA A 525 6.80 -43.69 11.64
CA ALA A 525 6.28 -44.91 11.01
C ALA A 525 5.93 -46.03 12.03
N LYS A 526 6.52 -45.98 13.22
CA LYS A 526 6.13 -46.77 14.40
C LYS A 526 6.01 -45.80 15.58
N PRO A 527 4.85 -45.15 15.76
CA PRO A 527 4.71 -44.12 16.77
C PRO A 527 4.70 -44.78 18.15
N ILE A 528 5.47 -44.21 19.08
CA ILE A 528 5.52 -44.66 20.49
C ILE A 528 4.33 -44.12 21.31
N LEU A 529 3.50 -43.29 20.71
CA LEU A 529 2.35 -42.64 21.31
C LEU A 529 1.17 -42.64 20.33
N THR A 530 -0.05 -42.72 20.86
CA THR A 530 -1.27 -42.42 20.14
C THR A 530 -2.00 -41.26 20.80
N GLN A 531 -2.65 -40.43 20.00
CA GLN A 531 -3.44 -39.29 20.47
C GLN A 531 -4.92 -39.65 20.37
N VAL A 532 -5.66 -39.49 21.47
CA VAL A 532 -7.10 -39.76 21.54
C VAL A 532 -7.79 -38.59 22.21
N PHE A 533 -8.96 -38.22 21.72
CA PHE A 533 -9.83 -37.28 22.42
C PHE A 533 -10.65 -38.04 23.46
N ASP A 534 -10.44 -37.72 24.73
CA ASP A 534 -11.17 -38.33 25.84
C ASP A 534 -12.52 -37.61 26.02
N GLN A 535 -13.61 -38.37 25.91
CA GLN A 535 -14.96 -37.80 25.99
C GLN A 535 -15.39 -37.45 27.41
N GLU A 536 -14.83 -38.10 28.44
CA GLU A 536 -15.15 -37.82 29.85
C GLU A 536 -14.43 -36.55 30.32
N GLU A 537 -13.17 -36.37 29.94
CA GLU A 537 -12.34 -35.20 30.32
C GLU A 537 -12.48 -34.02 29.33
N GLN A 538 -13.18 -34.19 28.20
CA GLN A 538 -13.29 -33.22 27.11
C GLN A 538 -11.94 -32.65 26.65
N ALA A 539 -10.88 -33.48 26.70
CA ALA A 539 -9.51 -33.06 26.47
C ALA A 539 -8.75 -34.09 25.61
N ILE A 540 -7.66 -33.63 24.99
CA ILE A 540 -6.75 -34.51 24.26
C ILE A 540 -5.82 -35.23 25.25
N CYS A 541 -5.82 -36.55 25.21
CA CYS A 541 -4.89 -37.39 25.97
C CYS A 541 -3.96 -38.18 25.03
N PHE A 542 -2.82 -38.58 25.57
CA PHE A 542 -1.84 -39.41 24.89
C PHE A 542 -1.74 -40.77 25.59
N PHE A 543 -1.60 -41.83 24.78
CA PHE A 543 -1.40 -43.20 25.23
C PHE A 543 -0.05 -43.72 24.75
N ARG A 544 0.69 -44.46 25.59
CA ARG A 544 1.92 -45.15 25.16
C ARG A 544 1.59 -46.35 24.29
N ALA A 545 2.16 -46.40 23.09
CA ALA A 545 1.99 -47.55 22.21
C ALA A 545 3.02 -48.64 22.58
N GLY A 546 2.55 -49.82 22.99
CA GLY A 546 3.40 -51.00 23.21
C GLY A 546 3.28 -51.72 24.56
N LYS A 547 2.18 -51.57 25.29
CA LYS A 547 1.72 -52.54 26.31
C LYS A 547 0.23 -52.79 26.17
#